data_AF-A0A679FP13-F1
#
_entry.id   AF-A0A679FP13-F1
#
_cell.length_a   1.000
_cell.length_b   1.000
_cell.length_c   1.000
_cell.angle_alpha   90.00
_cell.angle_beta   90.00
_cell.angle_gamma   90.00
#
_symmetry.space_group_name_H-M   'P 1'
#
loop_
_entity.id
_entity.type
_entity.pdbx_description
1 polymer ?
#
loop_
_entity_poly.entity_id
_entity_poly.type
_entity_poly.pdbx_seq_one_letter_code
_entity_poly.pdbx_strand_id
1 'polypeptide(L)' 'MNRFMRFLDEKFMPVAARVGEQRHLQAIRDGIIMTVPLVIIGSLFLIIAFLPIKGYESFMST' A
#
# COMPACT_ATOMS: atom_id res chain seq x y z
N MET A 1 22.29 14.44 18.65
CA MET A 1 20.97 14.31 17.99
C MET A 1 20.74 15.53 17.10
N ASN A 2 20.50 15.34 15.80
CA ASN A 2 20.31 16.46 14.87
C ASN A 2 19.07 17.28 15.28
N ARG A 3 19.18 18.63 15.34
CA ARG A 3 18.06 19.51 15.72
C ARG A 3 16.80 19.27 14.91
N PHE A 4 16.97 18.90 13.64
CA PHE A 4 15.88 18.52 12.74
C PHE A 4 15.11 17.29 13.22
N MET A 5 15.80 16.21 13.61
CA MET A 5 15.13 15.02 14.14
C MET A 5 14.43 15.33 15.46
N ARG A 6 15.05 16.15 16.32
CA ARG A 6 14.43 16.57 17.59
C ARG A 6 13.15 17.38 17.36
N PHE A 7 13.10 18.23 16.33
CA PHE A 7 11.90 18.96 15.94
C PHE A 7 10.79 18.03 15.41
N LEU A 8 11.15 17.05 14.58
CA LEU A 8 10.19 16.06 14.10
C LEU A 8 9.60 15.25 15.27
N ASP A 9 10.41 14.77 16.20
CA ASP A 9 9.92 14.00 17.34
C ASP A 9 9.06 14.86 18.28
N GLU A 10 9.48 16.08 18.61
CA GLU A 10 8.77 16.91 19.60
C GLU A 10 7.52 17.61 19.04
N LYS A 11 7.47 17.88 17.74
CA LYS A 11 6.38 18.67 17.13
C LYS A 11 5.59 17.92 16.07
N PHE A 12 6.25 17.13 15.23
CA PHE A 12 5.57 16.46 14.11
C PHE A 12 4.96 15.12 14.54
N MET A 13 5.71 14.30 15.29
CA MET A 13 5.25 13.01 15.80
C MET A 13 3.94 13.07 16.60
N PRO A 14 3.76 13.98 17.58
CA PRO A 14 2.51 14.06 18.32
C PRO A 14 1.32 14.50 17.46
N VAL A 15 1.56 15.29 16.40
CA VAL A 15 0.51 15.70 15.46
C VAL A 15 0.14 14.54 14.55
N ALA A 16 1.13 13.82 14.01
CA ALA A 16 0.91 12.63 13.19
C ALA A 16 0.14 11.55 13.96
N ALA A 17 0.47 11.35 15.24
CA ALA A 17 -0.25 10.43 16.12
C ALA A 17 -1.73 10.81 16.26
N ARG A 18 -2.03 12.09 16.57
CA ARG A 18 -3.42 12.58 16.68
C ARG A 18 -4.21 12.45 15.37
N VAL A 19 -3.56 12.67 14.23
CA VAL A 19 -4.19 12.50 12.92
C VAL A 19 -4.48 11.02 12.65
N GLY A 20 -3.56 10.12 12.99
CA GLY A 20 -3.75 8.68 12.87
C GLY A 20 -4.80 8.10 13.83
N GLU A 21 -5.03 8.76 14.97
CA GLU A 21 -6.05 8.39 15.96
C GLU A 21 -7.46 8.90 15.61
N GLN A 22 -7.60 9.69 14.55
CA GLN A 22 -8.88 10.27 14.18
C GLN A 22 -9.79 9.18 13.56
N ARG A 23 -10.93 8.93 14.21
CA ARG A 23 -11.86 7.83 13.87
C ARG A 23 -12.37 7.79 12.42
N HIS A 24 -12.50 8.94 11.76
CA HIS A 24 -12.94 9.02 10.35
C HIS A 24 -11.81 8.60 9.41
N LEU A 25 -10.58 9.04 9.67
CA LEU A 25 -9.40 8.60 8.91
C LEU A 25 -9.14 7.10 9.13
N GLN A 26 -9.33 6.61 10.34
CA GLN A 26 -9.26 5.17 10.64
C GLN A 26 -10.34 4.39 9.87
N ALA A 27 -11.60 4.83 9.92
CA ALA A 27 -12.67 4.19 9.18
C ALA A 27 -12.41 4.15 7.66
N ILE A 28 -11.85 5.22 7.08
CA ILE A 28 -11.45 5.24 5.66
C ILE A 28 -10.31 4.25 5.41
N ARG A 29 -9.27 4.24 6.25
CA ARG A 29 -8.15 3.29 6.14
C ARG A 29 -8.66 1.85 6.19
N ASP A 30 -9.49 1.52 7.17
CA ASP A 30 -10.05 0.19 7.34
C ASP A 30 -10.94 -0.18 6.16
N GLY A 31 -11.71 0.79 5.65
CA GLY A 31 -12.46 0.69 4.39
C GLY A 31 -11.60 0.30 3.19
N ILE A 32 -10.46 0.97 3.01
CA ILE A 32 -9.51 0.68 1.94
C ILE A 32 -8.87 -0.70 2.14
N ILE A 33 -8.49 -1.06 3.37
CA ILE A 33 -7.86 -2.35 3.66
C ILE A 33 -8.77 -3.53 3.27
N MET A 34 -10.09 -3.38 3.39
CA MET A 34 -11.05 -4.41 2.92
C MET A 34 -10.95 -4.69 1.41
N THR A 35 -10.42 -3.76 0.61
CA THR A 35 -10.22 -3.94 -0.85
C THR A 35 -8.89 -4.62 -1.20
N VAL A 36 -7.94 -4.68 -0.26
CA VAL A 36 -6.60 -5.25 -0.50
C VAL A 36 -6.65 -6.72 -0.96
N PRO A 37 -7.50 -7.60 -0.41
CA PRO A 37 -7.61 -8.97 -0.92
C PRO A 37 -8.04 -9.04 -2.38
N LEU A 38 -8.97 -8.18 -2.81
CA LEU A 38 -9.41 -8.10 -4.21
C LEU A 38 -8.28 -7.65 -5.12
N VAL A 39 -7.50 -6.64 -4.69
CA VAL A 39 -6.33 -6.16 -5.42
C VAL A 39 -5.26 -7.25 -5.54
N ILE A 40 -5.01 -8.02 -4.48
CA ILE A 40 -4.06 -9.15 -4.50
C ILE A 40 -4.50 -10.19 -5.53
N ILE A 41 -5.79 -10.55 -5.54
CA ILE A 41 -6.36 -11.49 -6.49
C ILE A 41 -6.19 -10.96 -7.93
N GLY A 42 -6.57 -9.71 -8.20
CA GLY A 42 -6.38 -9.10 -9.52
C GLY A 42 -4.91 -9.06 -9.95
N SER A 43 -4.01 -8.75 -9.03
CA SER A 43 -2.57 -8.72 -9.28
C SER A 43 -2.01 -10.11 -9.60
N LEU A 44 -2.55 -11.17 -9.00
CA LEU A 44 -2.17 -12.55 -9.34
C LEU A 44 -2.50 -12.88 -10.79
N PHE A 45 -3.69 -12.52 -11.25
CA PHE A 45 -4.08 -12.71 -12.66
C PHE A 45 -3.20 -11.88 -13.60
N LEU A 46 -2.82 -10.66 -13.22
CA LEU A 46 -1.91 -9.83 -14.01
C LEU A 46 -0.51 -10.47 -14.12
N ILE A 47 0.03 -11.00 -13.03
CA ILE A 47 1.33 -11.69 -13.03
C ILE A 47 1.29 -12.91 -13.97
N ILE A 48 0.19 -13.67 -13.95
CA ILE A 48 0.00 -14.80 -14.86
C ILE A 48 -0.07 -14.29 -16.29
N ALA A 49 -0.94 -13.32 -16.60
CA ALA A 49 -1.11 -12.81 -17.96
C ALA A 49 0.17 -12.21 -18.56
N PHE A 50 0.98 -11.54 -17.75
CA PHE A 50 2.16 -10.79 -18.18
C PHE A 50 3.46 -11.39 -17.61
N LEU A 51 3.56 -12.71 -17.57
CA LEU A 51 4.75 -13.39 -17.08
C LEU A 51 5.93 -13.19 -18.05
N PRO A 52 7.05 -12.56 -17.63
CA PRO A 52 8.16 -12.22 -18.53
C PRO A 52 9.11 -13.42 -18.74
N ILE A 53 8.56 -14.54 -19.20
CA ILE A 53 9.32 -15.75 -19.54
C ILE A 53 9.39 -15.91 -21.06
N LYS A 54 10.59 -16.17 -21.57
CA LYS A 54 10.80 -16.42 -23.00
C LYS A 54 9.91 -17.57 -23.49
N GLY A 55 9.06 -17.31 -24.49
CA GLY A 55 8.14 -18.29 -25.06
C GLY A 55 6.75 -18.36 -24.42
N TYR A 56 6.53 -17.67 -23.30
CA TYR A 56 5.22 -17.66 -22.61
C TYR A 56 4.13 -16.95 -23.43
N GLU A 57 4.44 -15.80 -24.02
CA GLU A 57 3.48 -15.07 -24.88
C GLU A 57 3.06 -15.90 -26.10
N SER A 58 3.99 -16.65 -26.69
CA SER A 58 3.69 -17.55 -27.81
C SER A 58 2.82 -18.74 -27.39
N PHE A 59 3.02 -19.25 -26.16
CA PHE A 59 2.18 -20.32 -25.60
C PHE A 59 0.76 -19.84 -25.30
N MET A 60 0.60 -18.63 -24.78
CA MET A 60 -0.72 -18.07 -24.43
C MET A 60 -1.51 -17.52 -25.63
N SER A 61 -0.84 -17.22 -26.75
CA SER A 61 -1.46 -16.73 -28.00
C SER A 61 -1.77 -17.84 -29.01
N THR A 62 -1.38 -19.09 -28.70
CA THR A 62 -1.74 -20.30 -29.47
C THR A 62 -3.07 -20.84 -28.98
#